data_AF-A0A2G8K135-F1
#
_entry.id   AF-A0A2G8K135-F1
#
_cell.length_a   1.000
_cell.length_b   1.000
_cell.length_c   1.000
_cell.angle_alpha   90.00
_cell.angle_beta   90.00
_cell.angle_gamma   90.00
#
_symmetry.space_group_name_H-M   'P 1'
#
loop_
_entity.id
_entity.type
_entity.pdbx_description
1 polymer ?
#
loop_
_entity_poly.entity_id
_entity_poly.type
_entity_poly.pdbx_seq_one_letter_code
_entity_poly.pdbx_strand_id
1 'polypeptide(L)'
;MVRKKIDNRIRVLIENGVVTGHRSFFVIVGDKGRDQVVILHHMLSKAVVKARPSVLWCYKKELGFSSNRKKRMRKIQKKIKSGTSMSARTTR
;
A
#
# COMPACT_ATOMS: atom_id res chain seq x y z
N MET A 1 11.64 9.64 9.64
CA MET A 1 10.58 8.72 10.11
C MET A 1 11.25 7.55 10.79
N VAL A 2 10.98 7.31 12.07
CA VAL A 2 11.61 6.21 12.81
C VAL A 2 11.10 4.89 12.24
N ARG A 3 12.02 4.02 11.78
CA ARG A 3 11.67 2.67 11.33
C ARG A 3 11.27 1.87 12.55
N LYS A 4 9.99 1.51 12.63
CA LYS A 4 9.48 0.60 13.66
C LYS A 4 9.50 -0.82 13.13
N LYS A 5 10.00 -1.75 13.94
CA LYS A 5 9.90 -3.18 13.64
C LYS A 5 8.43 -3.58 13.73
N ILE A 6 7.94 -4.24 12.68
CA ILE A 6 6.59 -4.81 12.67
C ILE A 6 6.66 -6.19 13.34
N ASP A 7 5.62 -6.52 14.09
CA ASP A 7 5.46 -7.83 14.69
C ASP A 7 5.47 -8.94 13.61
N ASN A 8 6.28 -9.98 13.83
CA ASN A 8 6.49 -11.05 12.85
C ASN A 8 5.21 -11.87 12.58
N ARG A 9 4.25 -11.89 13.51
CA ARG A 9 3.00 -12.65 13.37
C ARG A 9 2.21 -12.26 12.13
N ILE A 10 2.26 -10.99 11.73
CA ILE A 10 1.57 -10.50 10.51
C ILE A 10 2.16 -11.15 9.26
N ARG A 11 3.50 -11.19 9.17
CA ARG A 11 4.19 -11.81 8.03
C ARG A 11 3.90 -13.31 7.96
N VAL A 12 4.06 -14.01 9.09
CA VAL A 12 3.83 -15.46 9.19
C VAL A 12 2.39 -15.80 8.81
N LEU A 13 1.41 -15.03 9.26
CA LEU A 13 0.00 -15.26 8.91
C LEU A 13 -0.23 -15.14 7.39
N ILE A 14 0.34 -14.12 6.74
CA ILE A 14 0.21 -13.94 5.29
C ILE A 14 0.89 -15.09 4.54
N GLU A 15 2.13 -15.43 4.90
CA GLU A 15 2.88 -16.50 4.24
C GLU A 15 2.15 -17.84 4.38
N ASN A 16 1.68 -18.19 5.58
CA ASN A 16 0.91 -19.40 5.81
C ASN A 16 -0.41 -19.41 5.04
N GLY A 17 -1.12 -18.27 4.99
CA GLY A 17 -2.37 -18.14 4.22
C GLY A 17 -2.15 -18.38 2.72
N VAL A 18 -1.04 -17.90 2.16
CA VAL A 18 -0.68 -18.15 0.77
C VAL A 18 -0.36 -19.63 0.54
N VAL A 19 0.46 -20.25 1.40
CA VAL A 19 0.87 -21.66 1.27
C VAL A 19 -0.33 -22.60 1.40
N THR A 20 -1.24 -22.32 2.34
CA THR A 20 -2.43 -23.15 2.60
C THR A 20 -3.61 -22.83 1.67
N GLY A 21 -3.53 -21.77 0.86
CA GLY A 21 -4.66 -21.30 0.04
C GLY A 21 -5.80 -20.67 0.85
N HIS A 22 -5.55 -20.29 2.11
CA HIS A 22 -6.53 -19.68 2.99
C HIS A 22 -6.62 -18.16 2.82
N ARG A 23 -7.84 -17.62 2.94
CA ARG A 23 -8.06 -16.17 2.97
C ARG A 23 -7.81 -15.65 4.37
N SER A 24 -6.87 -14.71 4.49
CA SER A 24 -6.59 -14.00 5.75
C SER A 24 -7.41 -12.71 5.83
N PHE A 25 -7.87 -12.36 7.04
CA PHE A 25 -8.64 -11.14 7.29
C PHE A 25 -7.90 -10.23 8.27
N PHE A 26 -7.85 -8.93 7.96
CA PHE A 26 -7.16 -7.92 8.77
C PHE A 26 -8.08 -6.73 9.01
N VAL A 27 -8.10 -6.24 10.25
CA VAL A 27 -8.75 -4.98 10.65
C VAL A 27 -7.68 -4.02 11.11
N ILE A 28 -7.65 -2.82 10.53
CA ILE A 28 -6.68 -1.77 10.86
C ILE A 28 -7.44 -0.62 11.50
N VAL A 29 -7.07 -0.27 12.73
CA VAL A 29 -7.68 0.83 13.48
C VAL A 29 -6.70 1.99 13.57
N GLY A 30 -7.15 3.20 13.23
CA GLY A 30 -6.40 4.44 13.36
C GLY A 30 -6.39 5.31 12.10
N ASP A 31 -6.14 6.60 12.28
CA ASP A 31 -6.30 7.63 11.23
C ASP A 31 -5.40 7.41 10.01
N LYS A 32 -4.24 6.77 10.21
CA LYS A 32 -3.26 6.45 9.16
C LYS A 32 -3.35 5.01 8.67
N GLY A 33 -4.47 4.33 8.87
CA GLY A 33 -4.66 2.93 8.48
C GLY A 33 -4.44 2.70 6.98
N ARG A 34 -4.81 3.67 6.13
CA ARG A 34 -4.59 3.62 4.69
C ARG A 34 -3.12 3.46 4.30
N ASP A 35 -2.21 4.11 5.03
CA ASP A 35 -0.78 4.02 4.75
C ASP A 35 -0.22 2.63 5.10
N GLN A 36 -0.83 1.96 6.10
CA GLN A 36 -0.45 0.61 6.51
C GLN A 36 -0.85 -0.46 5.49
N VAL A 37 -1.93 -0.23 4.71
CA VAL A 37 -2.36 -1.15 3.64
C VAL A 37 -1.24 -1.39 2.62
N VAL A 38 -0.42 -0.36 2.34
CA VAL A 38 0.72 -0.48 1.41
C VAL A 38 1.76 -1.48 1.92
N ILE A 39 1.99 -1.50 3.24
CA ILE A 39 2.94 -2.42 3.88
C ILE A 39 2.44 -3.85 3.78
N LEU A 40 1.16 -4.09 4.09
CA LEU A 40 0.55 -5.43 3.97
C LEU A 40 0.60 -5.95 2.53
N HIS A 41 0.26 -5.09 1.56
CA HIS A 41 0.36 -5.43 0.14
C HIS A 41 1.79 -5.81 -0.26
N HIS A 42 2.80 -5.11 0.27
CA HIS A 42 4.21 -5.42 0.00
C HIS A 42 4.61 -6.79 0.56
N MET A 43 4.16 -7.13 1.76
CA MET A 43 4.37 -8.47 2.35
C MET A 43 3.70 -9.56 1.49
N LEU A 44 2.44 -9.36 1.11
CA LEU A 44 1.71 -10.29 0.23
C LEU A 44 2.40 -10.46 -1.13
N SER A 45 2.87 -9.36 -1.74
CA SER A 45 3.55 -9.40 -3.04
C SER A 45 4.88 -10.16 -2.99
N LYS A 46 5.51 -10.26 -1.81
CA LYS A 46 6.73 -11.06 -1.62
C LYS A 46 6.42 -12.53 -1.30
N ALA A 47 5.30 -12.81 -0.66
CA ALA A 47 4.89 -14.17 -0.31
C ALA A 47 4.35 -14.96 -1.52
N VAL A 48 3.77 -14.27 -2.50
CA VAL A 48 3.16 -14.90 -3.69
C VAL A 48 4.19 -15.08 -4.82
N VAL A 49 4.24 -16.28 -5.41
CA VAL A 49 5.13 -16.60 -6.56
C VAL A 49 4.62 -15.97 -7.88
N LYS A 50 3.31 -15.74 -7.99
CA LYS A 50 2.65 -15.17 -9.17
C LYS A 50 2.89 -13.66 -9.31
N ALA A 51 2.71 -13.15 -10.54
CA ALA A 51 2.65 -11.72 -10.83
C ALA A 51 1.78 -10.93 -9.84
N ARG A 52 2.17 -9.68 -9.61
CA ARG A 52 1.63 -8.75 -8.60
C ARG A 52 0.09 -8.85 -8.46
N PRO A 53 -0.44 -9.15 -7.24
CA PRO A 53 -1.87 -9.32 -7.04
C PRO A 53 -2.66 -8.06 -7.43
N SER A 54 -3.84 -8.26 -8.00
CA SER A 54 -4.79 -7.17 -8.22
C SER A 54 -5.42 -6.73 -6.90
N VAL A 55 -5.80 -5.45 -6.81
CA VAL A 55 -6.36 -4.85 -5.59
C VAL A 55 -7.68 -4.18 -5.93
N LEU A 56 -8.74 -4.51 -5.18
CA LEU A 56 -10.03 -3.84 -5.21
C LEU A 56 -10.11 -2.83 -4.06
N TRP A 57 -10.45 -1.58 -4.38
CA TRP A 57 -10.71 -0.53 -3.39
C TRP A 57 -12.22 -0.26 -3.33
N CYS A 58 -12.85 -0.68 -2.24
CA CYS A 58 -14.24 -0.35 -1.95
C CYS A 58 -14.29 0.86 -1.02
N TYR A 59 -15.06 1.89 -1.38
CA TYR A 59 -15.25 3.10 -0.57
C TYR A 59 -16.66 3.65 -0.75
N LYS A 60 -17.24 4.23 0.32
CA LYS A 60 -18.62 4.74 0.29
C LYS A 60 -18.71 6.12 -0.40
N LYS A 61 -17.83 7.05 -0.03
CA LYS A 61 -17.82 8.44 -0.55
C LYS A 61 -16.43 8.86 -1.03
N GLU A 62 -15.45 8.92 -0.12
CA GLU A 62 -14.12 9.43 -0.43
C GLU A 62 -13.00 8.43 -0.12
N LEU A 63 -11.96 8.46 -0.96
CA LEU A 63 -10.78 7.58 -0.88
C LEU A 63 -9.53 8.33 -0.37
N GLY A 64 -9.60 9.66 -0.27
CA GLY A 64 -8.45 10.52 0.06
C GLY A 64 -7.38 10.60 -1.03
N PHE A 65 -7.66 10.09 -2.24
CA PHE A 65 -6.87 10.29 -3.45
C PHE A 65 -7.75 10.19 -4.70
N SER A 66 -7.26 10.71 -5.83
CA SER A 66 -7.94 10.56 -7.11
C SER A 66 -7.72 9.16 -7.67
N SER A 67 -8.80 8.41 -7.91
CA SER A 67 -8.78 7.15 -8.66
C SER A 67 -8.39 7.35 -10.14
N ASN A 68 -8.72 8.51 -10.72
CA ASN A 68 -8.32 8.85 -12.08
C ASN A 68 -6.80 9.13 -12.17
N ARG A 69 -6.09 8.28 -12.93
CA ARG A 69 -4.63 8.35 -13.12
C ARG A 69 -4.17 9.67 -13.71
N LYS A 70 -4.83 10.18 -14.77
CA LYS A 70 -4.44 11.45 -15.43
C LYS A 70 -4.57 12.62 -14.45
N LYS A 71 -5.68 12.69 -13.70
CA LYS A 71 -5.90 13.73 -12.67
C LYS A 71 -4.86 13.64 -11.55
N ARG A 72 -4.49 12.42 -11.12
CA ARG A 72 -3.44 12.19 -10.11
C ARG A 72 -2.07 12.67 -10.59
N MET A 73 -1.67 12.31 -11.81
CA MET A 73 -0.37 12.72 -12.37
C MET A 73 -0.25 14.24 -12.51
N ARG A 74 -1.32 14.92 -12.95
CA ARG A 74 -1.35 16.40 -13.01
C ARG A 74 -1.15 17.03 -11.63
N LYS A 75 -1.80 16.49 -10.57
CA LYS A 75 -1.60 16.98 -9.19
C LYS A 75 -0.16 16.79 -8.72
N ILE A 76 0.46 15.64 -9.01
CA ILE A 76 1.86 15.36 -8.67
C ILE A 76 2.80 16.33 -9.39
N GLN A 77 2.63 16.51 -10.71
CA GLN A 77 3.43 17.45 -11.49
C GLN A 77 3.32 18.88 -10.97
N LYS A 78 2.12 19.33 -10.59
CA LYS A 78 1.93 20.67 -9.98
C LYS A 78 2.70 20.80 -8.67
N LYS A 79 2.65 19.80 -7.79
CA LYS A 79 3.40 19.79 -6.51
C LYS A 79 4.92 19.80 -6.71
N ILE A 80 5.41 19.10 -7.73
CA ILE A 80 6.83 19.13 -8.10
C ILE A 80 7.22 20.54 -8.58
N LYS A 81 6.42 21.14 -9.47
CA LYS A 81 6.67 22.49 -9.99
C LYS A 81 6.63 23.57 -8.92
N SER A 82 5.77 23.44 -7.90
CA SER A 82 5.66 24.39 -6.80
C SER A 82 6.71 24.21 -5.70
N GLY A 83 7.67 23.29 -5.86
CA GLY A 83 8.73 23.02 -4.87
C GLY A 83 8.24 22.36 -3.56
N THR A 84 6.93 22.08 -3.44
CA THR A 84 6.30 21.57 -2.20
C THR A 84 6.53 20.07 -2.00
N SER A 85 7.09 19.37 -2.99
CA SER A 85 7.49 17.97 -2.87
C SER A 85 8.83 17.71 -3.56
N MET A 86 9.90 17.54 -2.77
CA MET A 86 11.18 16.99 -3.24
C MET A 86 11.21 15.47 -3.07
N SER A 87 11.05 14.76 -4.18
CA SER A 87 11.86 13.57 -4.54
C SER A 87 11.20 12.88 -5.74
N ALA A 88 11.72 13.19 -6.93
CA ALA A 88 12.03 12.16 -7.89
C ALA A 88 13.51 11.82 -7.66
N ARG A 89 13.81 10.89 -6.75
CA ARG A 89 15.12 10.25 -6.71
C ARG A 89 15.06 8.83 -6.14
N THR A 90 15.46 7.91 -7.01
CA THR A 90 16.18 6.66 -6.74
C THR A 90 15.39 5.41 -6.32
N THR A 91 15.08 4.58 -7.32
CA THR A 91 15.43 3.15 -7.43
C THR A 91 15.32 2.83 -8.93
N ARG A 92 16.41 2.78 -9.71
CA ARG A 92 17.12 1.52 -10.03
C ARG A 92 16.58 0.31 -9.29
#